data_AF-A0A7S2J6Q2-F1
#
_entry.id   AF-A0A7S2J6Q2-F1
#
_cell.length_a   1.000
_cell.length_b   1.000
_cell.length_c   1.000
_cell.angle_alpha   90.00
_cell.angle_beta   90.00
_cell.angle_gamma   90.00
#
_symmetry.space_group_name_H-M   'P 1'
#
loop_
_entity.id
_entity.type
_entity.pdbx_description
1 polymer ?
#
loop_
_entity_poly.entity_id
_entity_poly.type
_entity_poly.pdbx_seq_one_letter_code
_entity_poly.pdbx_strand_id
1 'polypeptide(L)'
;MSSVLRAALLAENTKLFNAVAVEDLLVRQEEEGVRVRGVVTNWSLVTQNHDTQSCMDPQVIEAKVVVTATGHDGPMGATSAKRLEAIGALPAGLPGMHAMDMSTAEDSVLHMTTEVVPGL
;
A
#
# COMPACT_ATOMS: atom_id res chain seq x y z
N MET A 1 6.69 19.23 -17.08
CA MET A 1 5.71 18.73 -16.10
C MET A 1 4.79 17.76 -16.84
N SER A 2 4.67 16.50 -16.38
CA SER A 2 3.95 15.44 -17.11
C SER A 2 2.48 15.83 -17.37
N SER A 3 2.06 15.79 -18.64
CA SER A 3 0.69 16.08 -19.05
C SER A 3 -0.31 15.03 -18.56
N VAL A 4 0.14 13.77 -18.45
CA VAL A 4 -0.68 12.63 -17.99
C VAL A 4 -1.01 12.74 -16.50
N LEU A 5 -0.01 12.98 -15.64
CA LEU A 5 -0.23 13.11 -14.20
C LEU A 5 -1.15 14.30 -13.88
N ARG A 6 -0.96 15.42 -14.57
CA ARG A 6 -1.83 16.59 -14.43
C ARG A 6 -3.28 16.26 -14.83
N ALA A 7 -3.47 15.57 -15.96
CA ALA A 7 -4.81 15.21 -16.43
C ALA A 7 -5.52 14.28 -15.45
N ALA A 8 -4.82 13.27 -14.92
CA ALA A 8 -5.37 12.35 -13.93
C ALA A 8 -5.86 13.07 -12.67
N LEU A 9 -5.04 13.98 -12.11
CA LEU A 9 -5.40 14.73 -10.90
C LEU A 9 -6.58 15.70 -11.07
N LEU A 10 -6.87 16.13 -12.29
CA LEU A 10 -7.96 17.07 -12.60
C LEU A 10 -9.27 16.39 -13.00
N ALA A 11 -9.29 15.05 -13.13
CA ALA A 11 -10.51 14.32 -13.45
C ALA A 11 -11.53 14.43 -12.31
N GLU A 12 -12.81 14.62 -12.64
CA GLU A 12 -13.89 14.91 -11.68
C GLU A 12 -14.09 13.82 -10.60
N ASN A 13 -13.75 12.58 -10.94
CA ASN A 13 -13.84 11.41 -10.07
C ASN A 13 -12.52 11.09 -9.34
N THR A 14 -11.53 11.98 -9.41
CA THR A 14 -10.24 11.81 -8.74
C THR A 14 -10.16 12.71 -7.52
N LYS A 15 -9.73 12.13 -6.39
CA LYS A 15 -9.46 12.86 -5.16
C LYS A 15 -8.07 12.55 -4.63
N LEU A 16 -7.28 13.60 -4.41
CA LEU A 16 -6.00 13.52 -3.71
C LEU A 16 -6.20 13.82 -2.23
N PHE A 17 -5.79 12.87 -1.38
CA PHE A 17 -5.69 13.03 0.06
C PHE A 17 -4.21 13.09 0.46
N ASN A 18 -3.59 14.26 0.35
CA ASN A 18 -2.23 14.48 0.82
C ASN A 18 -2.18 14.61 2.35
N ALA A 19 -1.00 14.37 2.94
CA ALA A 19 -0.79 14.34 4.40
C ALA A 19 -1.63 13.28 5.15
N VAL A 20 -2.13 12.28 4.42
CA VAL A 20 -2.81 11.10 4.95
C VAL A 20 -1.89 9.90 4.72
N ALA A 21 -1.68 9.09 5.75
CA ALA A 21 -0.95 7.83 5.68
C ALA A 21 -1.92 6.65 5.74
N VAL A 22 -1.56 5.56 5.05
CA VAL A 22 -2.19 4.25 5.23
C VAL A 22 -1.40 3.51 6.30
N GLU A 23 -2.05 3.18 7.41
CA GLU A 23 -1.44 2.49 8.56
C GLU A 23 -1.70 0.98 8.54
N ASP A 24 -2.82 0.55 7.95
CA ASP A 24 -3.21 -0.86 7.82
C ASP A 24 -4.11 -1.09 6.59
N LEU A 25 -4.39 -2.36 6.29
CA LEU A 25 -5.33 -2.80 5.27
C LEU A 25 -6.65 -3.23 5.92
N LEU A 26 -7.77 -2.84 5.31
CA LEU A 26 -9.06 -3.42 5.67
C LEU A 26 -9.17 -4.80 5.01
N VAL A 27 -9.25 -5.86 5.80
CA VAL A 27 -9.24 -7.24 5.31
C VAL A 27 -10.46 -8.05 5.73
N ARG A 28 -10.79 -9.06 4.93
CA ARG A 28 -11.79 -10.09 5.26
C ARG A 28 -11.15 -11.47 5.05
N GLN A 29 -11.33 -12.37 6.02
CA GLN A 29 -10.99 -13.78 5.83
C GLN A 29 -12.02 -14.44 4.90
N GLU A 30 -11.52 -15.16 3.91
CA GLU A 30 -12.27 -15.98 2.96
C GLU A 30 -11.71 -17.41 3.00
N GLU A 31 -12.40 -18.38 2.39
CA GLU A 31 -12.01 -19.79 2.42
C GLU A 31 -10.60 -20.03 1.85
N GLU A 32 -10.21 -19.24 0.85
CA GLU A 32 -8.93 -19.36 0.12
C GLU A 32 -7.86 -18.38 0.63
N GLY A 33 -8.10 -17.64 1.72
CA GLY A 33 -7.12 -16.73 2.30
C GLY A 33 -7.70 -15.38 2.72
N VAL A 34 -6.97 -14.30 2.45
CA VAL A 34 -7.32 -12.94 2.87
C VAL A 34 -7.67 -12.09 1.66
N ARG A 35 -8.85 -11.45 1.69
CA ARG A 35 -9.25 -10.41 0.73
C ARG A 35 -9.03 -9.02 1.31
N VAL A 36 -8.42 -8.13 0.54
CA VAL A 36 -8.36 -6.70 0.84
C VAL A 36 -9.63 -6.02 0.35
N ARG A 37 -10.20 -5.16 1.19
CA ARG A 37 -11.46 -4.43 0.96
C ARG A 37 -11.34 -2.92 1.18
N GLY A 38 -10.13 -2.40 1.33
CA GLY A 38 -9.91 -1.00 1.64
C GLY A 38 -8.63 -0.76 2.42
N VAL A 39 -8.51 0.46 2.94
CA VAL A 39 -7.35 0.92 3.70
C VAL A 39 -7.77 1.56 5.01
N VAL A 40 -6.91 1.43 6.02
CA VAL A 40 -7.00 2.12 7.30
C VAL A 40 -6.05 3.29 7.25
N THR A 41 -6.57 4.48 7.52
CA THR A 41 -5.89 5.75 7.28
C THR A 41 -5.83 6.61 8.52
N ASN A 42 -4.80 7.43 8.63
CA ASN A 42 -4.71 8.49 9.62
C ASN A 42 -3.97 9.69 9.03
N TRP A 43 -3.94 10.81 9.75
CA TRP A 43 -3.02 11.89 9.40
C TRP A 43 -1.58 11.39 9.53
N SER A 44 -0.72 11.68 8.54
CA SER A 44 0.65 11.14 8.55
C SER A 44 1.45 11.51 9.80
N LEU A 45 1.17 12.68 10.39
CA LEU A 45 1.79 13.08 11.65
C LEU A 45 1.29 12.27 12.84
N VAL A 46 0.03 11.87 12.86
CA VAL A 46 -0.50 10.98 13.91
C VAL A 46 0.17 9.61 13.82
N THR A 47 0.27 9.05 12.60
CA THR A 47 0.95 7.78 12.33
C THR A 47 2.38 7.72 12.86
N GLN A 48 3.10 8.84 12.76
CA GLN A 48 4.49 8.91 13.18
C GLN A 48 4.66 9.15 14.69
N ASN A 49 3.58 9.39 15.43
CA ASN A 49 3.62 9.89 16.80
C ASN A 49 2.65 9.16 17.75
N HIS A 50 2.29 7.91 17.45
CA HIS A 50 1.40 7.08 18.27
C HIS A 50 1.83 6.96 19.74
N ASP A 51 3.13 7.04 20.03
CA ASP A 51 3.67 6.92 21.40
C ASP A 51 3.74 8.24 22.19
N THR A 52 3.36 9.36 21.58
CA THR A 52 3.58 10.70 22.16
C THR A 52 2.33 11.31 22.79
N GLN A 53 1.17 10.69 22.60
CA GLN A 53 -0.14 11.17 23.05
C GLN A 53 -1.02 9.98 23.48
N SER A 54 -2.25 10.27 23.90
CA SER A 54 -3.28 9.23 24.01
C SER A 54 -3.57 8.59 22.65
N CYS A 55 -4.18 7.40 22.65
CA CYS A 55 -4.55 6.71 21.41
C CYS A 55 -5.39 7.60 20.49
N MET A 56 -5.03 7.62 19.20
CA MET A 56 -5.67 8.41 18.15
C MET A 56 -6.16 7.47 17.06
N ASP A 57 -7.34 6.90 17.27
CA ASP A 57 -7.90 5.86 16.40
C ASP A 57 -7.97 6.31 14.93
N PRO A 58 -7.71 5.40 13.98
CA PRO A 58 -7.70 5.71 12.56
C PRO A 58 -9.11 5.77 11.95
N GLN A 59 -9.17 6.20 10.68
CA GLN A 59 -10.36 6.14 9.83
C GLN A 59 -10.24 5.02 8.79
N VAL A 60 -11.36 4.60 8.19
CA VAL A 60 -11.38 3.53 7.19
C VAL A 60 -11.97 4.02 5.88
N ILE A 61 -11.34 3.65 4.76
CA ILE A 61 -11.86 3.85 3.40
C ILE A 61 -12.08 2.48 2.77
N GLU A 62 -13.34 2.13 2.50
CA GLU A 62 -13.69 0.91 1.78
C GLU A 62 -13.46 1.06 0.26
N ALA A 63 -12.93 0.02 -0.36
CA ALA A 63 -12.67 -0.06 -1.79
C ALA A 63 -12.89 -1.48 -2.32
N LYS A 64 -13.22 -1.59 -3.61
CA LYS A 64 -13.31 -2.89 -4.29
C LYS A 64 -11.94 -3.45 -4.66
N VAL A 65 -11.01 -2.56 -5.00
CA VAL A 65 -9.63 -2.83 -5.39
C VAL A 65 -8.76 -1.74 -4.79
N VAL A 66 -7.62 -2.11 -4.21
CA VAL A 66 -6.60 -1.21 -3.70
C VAL A 66 -5.34 -1.40 -4.55
N VAL A 67 -4.69 -0.31 -4.97
CA VAL A 67 -3.42 -0.38 -5.71
C VAL A 67 -2.34 0.24 -4.85
N THR A 68 -1.29 -0.52 -4.53
CA THR A 68 -0.19 -0.03 -3.68
C THR A 68 1.04 0.28 -4.48
N ALA A 69 1.47 1.54 -4.41
CA ALA A 69 2.68 2.04 -5.07
C ALA A 69 3.55 2.82 -4.07
N THR A 70 3.75 2.27 -2.87
CA THR A 70 4.47 2.93 -1.75
C THR A 70 6.00 2.88 -1.86
N GLY A 71 6.53 2.37 -2.97
CA GLY A 71 7.96 2.15 -3.16
C GLY A 71 8.52 0.97 -2.36
N HIS A 72 9.84 0.81 -2.42
CA HIS A 72 10.58 -0.24 -1.73
C HIS A 72 10.64 -0.02 -0.21
N ASP A 73 11.34 -0.91 0.51
CA ASP A 73 11.47 -0.87 1.96
C ASP A 73 12.01 0.49 2.48
N GLY A 74 11.41 0.95 3.58
CA GLY A 74 11.69 2.18 4.32
C GLY A 74 10.68 2.35 5.46
N PRO A 75 10.70 3.49 6.19
CA PRO A 75 9.79 3.73 7.32
C PRO A 75 8.30 3.62 6.97
N MET A 76 7.92 4.06 5.76
CA MET A 76 6.56 4.00 5.22
C MET A 76 6.49 3.21 3.90
N GLY A 77 7.59 2.55 3.54
CA GLY A 77 7.78 1.87 2.27
C GLY A 77 7.45 0.38 2.35
N ALA A 78 7.09 -0.22 1.22
CA ALA A 78 6.65 -1.61 1.12
C ALA A 78 5.54 -2.02 2.13
N THR A 79 4.72 -1.08 2.58
CA THR A 79 3.77 -1.24 3.71
C THR A 79 2.85 -2.45 3.52
N SER A 80 2.23 -2.57 2.36
CA SER A 80 1.26 -3.64 2.12
C SER A 80 1.92 -5.02 2.01
N ALA A 81 3.09 -5.13 1.38
CA ALA A 81 3.83 -6.39 1.31
C ALA A 81 4.23 -6.88 2.72
N LYS A 82 4.82 -5.99 3.53
CA LYS A 82 5.15 -6.29 4.93
C LYS A 82 3.93 -6.63 5.77
N ARG A 83 2.81 -5.92 5.55
CA ARG A 83 1.58 -6.16 6.31
C ARG A 83 0.96 -7.50 5.95
N LEU A 84 0.91 -7.86 4.67
CA LEU A 84 0.42 -9.15 4.21
C LEU A 84 1.29 -10.31 4.74
N GLU A 85 2.61 -10.16 4.76
CA GLU A 85 3.51 -11.13 5.41
C GLU A 85 3.20 -11.25 6.92
N ALA A 86 3.08 -10.13 7.63
CA ALA A 86 2.83 -10.10 9.07
C ALA A 86 1.49 -10.75 9.48
N ILE A 87 0.46 -10.70 8.61
CA ILE A 87 -0.83 -11.37 8.84
C ILE A 87 -0.89 -12.79 8.26
N GLY A 88 0.21 -13.29 7.69
CA GLY A 88 0.30 -14.63 7.11
C GLY A 88 -0.40 -14.80 5.76
N ALA A 89 -0.75 -13.70 5.07
CA ALA A 89 -1.31 -13.72 3.72
C ALA A 89 -0.24 -13.87 2.63
N LEU A 90 1.02 -13.56 2.95
CA LEU A 90 2.20 -13.87 2.13
C LEU A 90 3.18 -14.77 2.90
N PRO A 91 4.03 -15.54 2.19
CA PRO A 91 5.06 -16.34 2.82
C PRO A 91 5.99 -15.49 3.69
N ALA A 92 6.39 -16.03 4.83
CA ALA A 92 7.39 -15.41 5.69
C ALA A 92 8.77 -15.40 5.01
N GLY A 93 9.52 -14.32 5.22
CA GLY A 93 10.87 -14.14 4.67
C GLY A 93 10.85 -13.64 3.23
N LEU A 94 10.06 -12.62 2.92
CA LEU A 94 10.09 -11.98 1.60
C LEU A 94 11.55 -11.62 1.23
N PRO A 95 11.99 -11.90 -0.02
CA PRO A 95 13.40 -11.79 -0.42
C PRO A 95 13.95 -10.35 -0.39
N GLY A 96 13.07 -9.35 -0.33
CA GLY A 96 13.44 -7.94 -0.30
C GLY A 96 13.95 -7.42 -1.64
N MET A 97 14.44 -6.17 -1.63
CA MET A 97 15.02 -5.53 -2.81
C MET A 97 16.48 -5.94 -2.98
N HIS A 98 16.86 -6.38 -4.18
CA HIS A 98 18.24 -6.74 -4.52
C HIS A 98 19.09 -5.54 -4.99
N ALA A 99 20.36 -5.80 -5.31
CA ALA A 99 21.27 -4.82 -5.89
C ALA A 99 20.81 -4.35 -7.28
N MET A 100 21.31 -3.18 -7.70
CA MET A 100 20.90 -2.54 -8.95
C MET A 100 21.42 -3.29 -10.19
N ASP A 101 20.48 -3.79 -10.97
CA ASP A 101 20.66 -4.20 -12.37
C ASP A 101 19.47 -3.66 -13.17
N MET A 102 19.68 -2.56 -13.89
CA MET A 102 18.60 -1.87 -14.60
C MET A 102 17.94 -2.77 -15.65
N SER A 103 18.73 -3.58 -16.36
CA SER A 103 18.24 -4.35 -17.50
C SER A 103 17.25 -5.41 -17.04
N THR A 104 17.57 -6.13 -15.96
CA THR A 104 16.69 -7.19 -15.44
C THR A 104 15.60 -6.63 -14.53
N ALA A 105 15.86 -5.55 -13.78
CA ALA A 105 14.91 -4.99 -12.84
C ALA A 105 13.71 -4.33 -13.53
N GLU A 106 13.94 -3.54 -14.59
CA GLU A 106 12.85 -2.86 -15.31
C GLU A 106 11.85 -3.86 -15.90
N ASP A 107 12.35 -4.91 -16.57
CA ASP A 107 11.51 -5.98 -17.09
C ASP A 107 10.81 -6.75 -15.97
N SER A 108 11.52 -7.10 -14.89
CA SER A 108 10.93 -7.88 -13.79
C SER A 108 9.78 -7.14 -13.11
N VAL A 109 9.93 -5.84 -12.83
CA VAL A 109 8.88 -5.03 -12.19
C VAL A 109 7.65 -4.92 -13.08
N LEU A 110 7.84 -4.74 -14.39
CA LEU A 110 6.73 -4.67 -15.35
C LEU A 110 5.94 -5.99 -15.39
N HIS A 111 6.62 -7.13 -15.49
CA HIS A 111 5.97 -8.43 -15.62
C HIS A 111 5.35 -8.93 -14.30
N MET A 112 5.86 -8.50 -13.14
CA MET A 112 5.39 -8.91 -11.82
C MET A 112 4.32 -7.97 -11.23
N THR A 113 3.98 -6.87 -11.90
CA THR A 113 2.89 -5.99 -11.46
C THR A 113 1.54 -6.68 -11.71
N THR A 114 0.92 -7.18 -10.64
CA THR A 114 -0.33 -7.96 -10.68
C THR A 114 -1.13 -7.78 -9.38
N GLU A 115 -2.34 -8.33 -9.34
CA GLU A 115 -3.06 -8.59 -8.09
C GLU A 115 -2.29 -9.66 -7.29
N VAL A 116 -1.80 -9.28 -6.11
CA VAL A 116 -0.97 -10.10 -5.21
C VAL A 116 -1.85 -10.97 -4.32
N VAL A 117 -2.96 -10.42 -3.82
CA VAL A 117 -4.02 -11.14 -3.12
C VAL A 117 -5.38 -10.57 -3.58
N PRO A 118 -6.51 -11.29 -3.41
CA PRO A 118 -7.78 -10.78 -3.88
C PRO A 118 -8.08 -9.36 -3.35
N GLY A 119 -8.25 -8.40 -4.27
CA GLY A 119 -8.50 -6.98 -3.98
C GLY A 119 -7.26 -6.08 -3.81
N LEU A 120 -6.03 -6.60 -3.95
CA LEU A 120 -4.76 -5.85 -3.81
C LEU A 120 -3.71 -6.25 -4.84
#